data_AF-A0A847YII1-F1
#
_entry.id   AF-A0A847YII1-F1
#
_cell.length_a   1.000
_cell.length_b   1.000
_cell.length_c   1.000
_cell.angle_alpha   90.00
_cell.angle_beta   90.00
_cell.angle_gamma   90.00
#
_symmetry.space_group_name_H-M   'P 1'
#
loop_
_entity.id
_entity.type
_entity.pdbx_description
1 polymer ?
#
loop_
_entity_poly.entity_id
_entity_poly.type
_entity_poly.pdbx_seq_one_letter_code
_entity_poly.pdbx_strand_id
1 'polypeptide(L)'
;MRDYQELVDLLQAAIAAPGEWNQGALAELAEEYAEQCRALNKRIAECFKLLREGQTAEAVRSAELEPRLIEWGGMLDFPERERWVSLCELLDIPLPPPLMHDRLKAVHDAYSVSPTLESLTRLWRYQNLSRAAISERLDTLRRLAAADETNLIWQDDIRAFEEAWLKDIRQEVAAAVKQEDHDQLLRLRARIESATWSVQVPRQVVEQIDRSAALLERKRMTSRLEQVAGQLDAAYAAGDDQAVGEALQEFDALCDGLKLERDDPRWIAAEPAREW
;
A
#
# COMPACT_ATOMS: atom_id res chain seq x y z
N MET A 1 1.56 -36.24 -7.35
CA MET A 1 1.54 -34.77 -7.40
C MET A 1 2.42 -34.34 -6.25
N ARG A 2 3.53 -33.65 -6.53
CA ARG A 2 4.48 -33.25 -5.48
C ARG A 2 3.83 -32.26 -4.52
N ASP A 3 4.32 -32.19 -3.30
CA ASP A 3 3.96 -31.12 -2.38
C ASP A 3 4.39 -29.77 -2.98
N TYR A 4 3.61 -28.70 -2.78
CA TYR A 4 3.99 -27.37 -3.27
C TYR A 4 5.26 -26.85 -2.59
N GLN A 5 5.56 -27.28 -1.36
CA GLN A 5 6.85 -27.00 -0.71
C GLN A 5 8.01 -27.70 -1.44
N GLU A 6 7.85 -28.99 -1.74
CA GLU A 6 8.84 -29.77 -2.49
C GLU A 6 9.08 -29.19 -3.89
N LEU A 7 8.02 -28.72 -4.56
CA LEU A 7 8.13 -28.05 -5.85
C LEU A 7 8.95 -26.76 -5.77
N VAL A 8 8.70 -25.91 -4.77
CA VAL A 8 9.43 -24.65 -4.58
C VAL A 8 10.89 -24.89 -4.22
N ASP A 9 11.18 -25.88 -3.37
CA ASP A 9 12.55 -26.24 -3.00
C ASP A 9 13.35 -26.68 -4.23
N LEU A 10 12.73 -27.46 -5.14
CA LEU A 10 13.36 -27.86 -6.41
C LEU A 10 13.58 -26.67 -7.35
N LEU A 11 12.63 -25.74 -7.42
CA LEU A 11 12.78 -24.50 -8.20
C LEU A 11 13.95 -23.67 -7.67
N GLN A 12 14.06 -23.50 -6.36
CA GLN A 12 15.16 -22.77 -5.74
C GLN A 12 16.52 -23.45 -5.97
N ALA A 13 16.58 -24.78 -5.91
CA ALA A 13 17.77 -25.55 -6.25
C ALA A 13 18.17 -25.35 -7.72
N ALA A 14 17.21 -25.38 -8.63
CA ALA A 14 17.43 -25.15 -10.07
C ALA A 14 17.93 -23.73 -10.36
N ILE A 15 17.43 -22.71 -9.63
CA ILE A 15 17.91 -21.32 -9.75
C ILE A 15 19.33 -21.17 -9.21
N ALA A 16 19.65 -21.84 -8.10
CA ALA A 16 20.95 -21.73 -7.45
C ALA A 16 22.09 -22.37 -8.27
N ALA A 17 21.81 -23.51 -8.93
CA ALA A 17 22.80 -24.23 -9.74
C ALA A 17 22.21 -24.71 -11.08
N PRO A 18 21.91 -23.82 -12.05
CA PRO A 18 21.26 -24.20 -13.30
C PRO A 18 22.06 -25.21 -14.14
N GLY A 19 23.39 -25.19 -14.03
CA GLY A 19 24.29 -26.08 -14.78
C GLY A 19 24.30 -27.54 -14.30
N GLU A 20 23.72 -27.83 -13.13
CA GLU A 20 23.59 -29.20 -12.61
C GLU A 20 22.32 -29.90 -13.13
N TRP A 21 21.44 -29.16 -13.80
CA TRP A 21 20.17 -29.64 -14.32
C TRP A 21 20.24 -29.82 -15.83
N ASN A 22 19.60 -30.89 -16.33
CA ASN A 22 19.40 -31.05 -17.77
C ASN A 22 18.16 -30.25 -18.22
N GLN A 23 18.15 -29.81 -19.48
CA GLN A 23 17.08 -28.95 -20.01
C GLN A 23 15.70 -29.63 -20.00
N GLY A 24 15.64 -30.95 -20.17
CA GLY A 24 14.38 -31.70 -20.11
C GLY A 24 13.75 -31.70 -18.72
N ALA A 25 14.55 -31.93 -17.68
CA ALA A 25 14.11 -31.89 -16.29
C ALA A 25 13.69 -30.48 -15.85
N LEU A 26 14.39 -29.44 -16.35
CA LEU A 26 13.98 -28.04 -16.13
C LEU A 26 12.65 -27.73 -16.82
N ALA A 27 12.44 -28.21 -18.05
CA ALA A 27 11.19 -28.03 -18.78
C ALA A 27 10.02 -28.73 -18.09
N GLU A 28 10.21 -29.96 -17.58
CA GLU A 28 9.20 -30.67 -16.79
C GLU A 28 8.86 -29.92 -15.49
N LEU A 29 9.88 -29.43 -14.78
CA LEU A 29 9.68 -28.65 -13.55
C LEU A 29 8.97 -27.31 -13.82
N ALA A 30 9.31 -26.66 -14.93
CA ALA A 30 8.66 -25.42 -15.37
C ALA A 30 7.17 -25.65 -15.70
N GLU A 31 6.85 -26.75 -16.39
CA GLU A 31 5.47 -27.10 -16.72
C GLU A 31 4.66 -27.45 -15.46
N GLU A 32 5.24 -28.20 -14.51
CA GLU A 32 4.60 -28.52 -13.23
C GLU A 32 4.27 -27.24 -12.44
N TYR A 33 5.22 -26.30 -12.35
CA TYR A 33 4.99 -24.99 -11.72
C TYR A 33 3.94 -24.15 -12.47
N ALA A 34 4.02 -24.09 -13.81
CA ALA A 34 3.06 -23.36 -14.62
C ALA A 34 1.62 -23.89 -14.46
N GLU A 35 1.46 -25.21 -14.34
CA GLU A 35 0.17 -25.85 -14.09
C GLU A 35 -0.40 -25.46 -12.72
N GLN A 36 0.43 -25.44 -11.68
CA GLN A 36 0.04 -24.96 -10.35
C GLN A 36 -0.37 -23.48 -10.37
N CYS A 37 0.37 -22.61 -11.05
CA CYS A 37 0.00 -21.21 -11.20
C CYS A 37 -1.33 -21.02 -11.95
N ARG A 38 -1.59 -21.81 -13.01
CA ARG A 38 -2.87 -21.79 -13.74
C ARG A 38 -4.04 -22.21 -12.84
N ALA A 39 -3.86 -23.27 -12.08
CA ALA A 39 -4.89 -23.78 -11.17
C ALA A 39 -5.18 -22.78 -10.05
N LEU A 40 -4.14 -22.16 -9.47
CA LEU A 40 -4.27 -21.11 -8.47
C LEU A 40 -5.05 -19.91 -9.04
N ASN A 41 -4.63 -19.39 -10.20
CA ASN A 41 -5.27 -18.24 -10.84
C ASN A 41 -6.74 -18.47 -11.17
N LYS A 42 -7.09 -19.69 -11.61
CA LYS A 42 -8.49 -20.06 -11.84
C LYS A 42 -9.32 -19.92 -10.57
N ARG A 43 -8.81 -20.44 -9.45
CA ARG A 43 -9.51 -20.40 -8.17
C ARG A 43 -9.58 -19.00 -7.56
N ILE A 44 -8.53 -18.19 -7.73
CA ILE A 44 -8.56 -16.76 -7.40
C ILE A 44 -9.68 -16.06 -8.18
N ALA A 45 -9.80 -16.32 -9.48
CA ALA A 45 -10.81 -15.69 -10.31
C ALA A 45 -12.24 -16.08 -9.88
N GLU A 46 -12.46 -17.34 -9.51
CA GLU A 46 -13.74 -17.83 -8.98
C GLU A 46 -14.10 -17.15 -7.65
N CYS A 47 -13.17 -17.10 -6.69
CA CYS A 47 -13.39 -16.43 -5.40
C CYS A 47 -13.62 -14.93 -5.58
N PHE A 48 -12.85 -14.28 -6.46
CA PHE A 48 -13.00 -12.85 -6.74
C PHE A 48 -14.35 -12.54 -7.41
N LYS A 49 -14.86 -13.43 -8.27
CA LYS A 49 -16.20 -13.29 -8.85
C LYS A 49 -17.27 -13.30 -7.76
N LEU A 50 -17.21 -14.23 -6.80
CA LEU A 50 -18.13 -14.30 -5.66
C LEU A 50 -18.11 -13.02 -4.82
N LEU A 51 -16.93 -12.41 -4.62
CA LEU A 51 -16.81 -11.12 -3.93
C LEU A 51 -17.50 -9.99 -4.68
N ARG A 52 -17.32 -9.93 -6.01
CA ARG A 52 -18.01 -8.92 -6.84
C ARG A 52 -19.52 -9.07 -6.82
N GLU A 53 -20.02 -10.28 -6.59
CA GLU A 53 -21.45 -10.59 -6.46
C GLU A 53 -21.97 -10.38 -5.02
N GLY A 54 -21.13 -9.89 -4.10
CA GLY A 54 -21.50 -9.64 -2.69
C GLY A 54 -21.56 -10.91 -1.83
N GLN A 55 -21.13 -12.06 -2.35
CA GLN A 55 -21.20 -13.36 -1.68
C GLN A 55 -19.93 -13.64 -0.85
N THR A 56 -19.59 -12.73 0.06
CA THR A 56 -18.34 -12.76 0.84
C THR A 56 -18.14 -14.07 1.61
N ALA A 57 -19.20 -14.59 2.23
CA ALA A 57 -19.12 -15.84 3.00
C ALA A 57 -18.81 -17.06 2.11
N GLU A 58 -19.32 -17.09 0.88
CA GLU A 58 -19.06 -18.19 -0.07
C GLU A 58 -17.66 -18.07 -0.68
N ALA A 59 -17.21 -16.86 -0.98
CA ALA A 59 -15.84 -16.61 -1.44
C ALA A 59 -14.81 -17.09 -0.41
N VAL A 60 -15.03 -16.76 0.87
CA VAL A 60 -14.16 -17.21 1.97
C VAL A 60 -14.21 -18.72 2.13
N ARG A 61 -15.40 -19.34 2.16
CA ARG A 61 -15.52 -20.81 2.23
C ARG A 61 -14.81 -21.50 1.07
N SER A 62 -14.96 -20.99 -0.15
CA SER A 62 -14.30 -21.53 -1.33
C SER A 62 -12.79 -21.38 -1.24
N ALA A 63 -12.27 -20.29 -0.69
CA ALA A 63 -10.84 -20.08 -0.44
C ALA A 63 -10.27 -21.00 0.66
N GLU A 64 -11.10 -21.46 1.61
CA GLU A 64 -10.71 -22.38 2.69
C GLU A 64 -10.59 -23.85 2.27
N LEU A 65 -11.14 -24.26 1.12
CA LEU A 65 -11.02 -25.65 0.68
C LEU A 65 -9.55 -26.02 0.46
N GLU A 66 -9.17 -27.27 0.71
CA GLU A 66 -7.79 -27.69 0.45
C GLU A 66 -7.53 -27.82 -1.06
N PRO A 67 -6.37 -27.37 -1.58
CA PRO A 67 -5.32 -26.63 -0.87
C PRO A 67 -5.76 -25.20 -0.53
N ARG A 68 -5.57 -24.74 0.71
CA ARG A 68 -6.01 -23.39 1.14
C ARG A 68 -5.45 -22.30 0.23
N LEU A 69 -6.33 -21.46 -0.32
CA LEU A 69 -6.00 -20.58 -1.44
C LEU A 69 -4.87 -19.58 -1.12
N ILE A 70 -4.91 -18.99 0.08
CA ILE A 70 -3.93 -17.99 0.51
C ILE A 70 -2.55 -18.62 0.75
N GLU A 71 -2.52 -19.80 1.37
CA GLU A 71 -1.29 -20.53 1.65
C GLU A 71 -0.65 -21.03 0.35
N TRP A 72 -1.48 -21.57 -0.55
CA TRP A 72 -1.05 -22.00 -1.88
C TRP A 72 -0.50 -20.83 -2.71
N GLY A 73 -1.16 -19.67 -2.68
CA GLY A 73 -0.68 -18.46 -3.33
C GLY A 73 0.65 -17.97 -2.78
N GLY A 74 0.79 -17.92 -1.45
CA GLY A 74 2.03 -17.50 -0.80
C GLY A 74 3.22 -18.44 -1.05
N MET A 75 2.98 -19.74 -1.22
CA MET A 75 4.04 -20.70 -1.55
C MET A 75 4.51 -20.55 -3.00
N LEU A 76 3.58 -20.39 -3.95
CA LEU A 76 3.93 -20.23 -5.36
C LEU A 76 4.55 -18.86 -5.67
N ASP A 77 4.34 -17.85 -4.82
CA ASP A 77 4.93 -16.51 -4.92
C ASP A 77 6.23 -16.37 -4.11
N PHE A 78 7.20 -17.24 -4.39
CA PHE A 78 8.50 -17.24 -3.68
C PHE A 78 9.43 -16.11 -4.17
N PRO A 79 10.38 -15.62 -3.34
CA PRO A 79 11.18 -14.44 -3.65
C PRO A 79 11.99 -14.51 -4.95
N GLU A 80 12.47 -15.70 -5.31
CA GLU A 80 13.26 -15.93 -6.52
C GLU A 80 12.41 -16.16 -7.78
N ARG A 81 11.08 -16.05 -7.71
CA ARG A 81 10.16 -16.32 -8.84
C ARG A 81 10.55 -15.55 -10.11
N GLU A 82 10.88 -14.27 -10.01
CA GLU A 82 11.30 -13.47 -11.17
C GLU A 82 12.60 -13.98 -11.81
N ARG A 83 13.52 -14.53 -10.99
CA ARG A 83 14.73 -15.19 -11.49
C ARG A 83 14.39 -16.49 -12.20
N TRP A 84 13.43 -17.25 -11.68
CA TRP A 84 12.93 -18.46 -12.34
C TRP A 84 12.31 -18.14 -13.70
N VAL A 85 11.46 -17.11 -13.79
CA VAL A 85 10.86 -16.65 -15.06
C VAL A 85 11.94 -16.26 -16.06
N SER A 86 12.93 -15.49 -15.62
CA SER A 86 14.07 -15.09 -16.47
C SER A 86 14.88 -16.29 -16.95
N LEU A 87 15.07 -17.31 -16.11
CA LEU A 87 15.74 -18.55 -16.47
C LEU A 87 14.92 -19.34 -17.51
N CYS A 88 13.60 -19.40 -17.34
CA CYS A 88 12.72 -20.06 -18.29
C CYS A 88 12.78 -19.40 -19.67
N GLU A 89 12.77 -18.07 -19.70
CA GLU A 89 12.90 -17.27 -20.93
C GLU A 89 14.26 -17.49 -21.60
N LEU A 90 15.35 -17.50 -20.83
CA LEU A 90 16.71 -17.73 -21.34
C LEU A 90 16.88 -19.12 -21.97
N LEU A 91 16.23 -20.14 -21.41
CA LEU A 91 16.35 -21.53 -21.85
C LEU A 91 15.26 -21.96 -22.85
N ASP A 92 14.38 -21.03 -23.25
CA ASP A 92 13.25 -21.28 -24.15
C ASP A 92 12.35 -22.44 -23.66
N ILE A 93 12.08 -22.47 -22.35
CA ILE A 93 11.19 -23.45 -21.71
C ILE A 93 9.89 -22.77 -21.23
N PRO A 94 8.81 -23.53 -20.94
CA PRO A 94 7.49 -22.95 -20.67
C PRO A 94 7.50 -21.89 -19.56
N LEU A 95 6.98 -20.70 -19.87
CA LEU A 95 6.86 -19.62 -18.90
C LEU A 95 5.62 -19.82 -18.02
N PRO A 96 5.74 -19.68 -16.69
CA PRO A 96 4.59 -19.73 -15.80
C PRO A 96 3.73 -18.46 -15.96
N PRO A 97 2.39 -18.55 -15.87
CA PRO A 97 1.54 -17.37 -15.95
C PRO A 97 1.77 -16.44 -14.73
N PRO A 98 1.51 -15.13 -14.87
CA PRO A 98 1.59 -14.19 -13.77
C PRO A 98 0.51 -14.50 -12.72
N LEU A 99 0.86 -14.40 -11.44
CA LEU A 99 -0.09 -14.59 -10.35
C LEU A 99 -1.00 -13.36 -10.21
N MET A 100 -2.29 -13.59 -9.91
CA MET A 100 -3.29 -12.52 -9.78
C MET A 100 -3.25 -11.84 -8.40
N HIS A 101 -2.13 -11.20 -8.04
CA HIS A 101 -1.88 -10.61 -6.72
C HIS A 101 -3.00 -9.68 -6.24
N ASP A 102 -3.46 -8.75 -7.08
CA ASP A 102 -4.51 -7.79 -6.71
C ASP A 102 -5.83 -8.48 -6.32
N ARG A 103 -6.18 -9.56 -7.04
CA ARG A 103 -7.40 -10.33 -6.78
C ARG A 103 -7.23 -11.23 -5.57
N LEU A 104 -6.06 -11.82 -5.39
CA LEU A 104 -5.74 -12.60 -4.20
C LEU A 104 -5.79 -11.72 -2.95
N LYS A 105 -5.27 -10.50 -3.03
CA LYS A 105 -5.38 -9.48 -1.98
C LYS A 105 -6.83 -9.13 -1.67
N ALA A 106 -7.68 -8.93 -2.68
CA ALA A 106 -9.10 -8.68 -2.45
C ALA A 106 -9.82 -9.86 -1.76
N VAL A 107 -9.48 -11.10 -2.14
CA VAL A 107 -9.99 -12.30 -1.45
C VAL A 107 -9.47 -12.39 -0.03
N HIS A 108 -8.24 -11.98 0.20
CA HIS A 108 -7.65 -11.91 1.51
C HIS A 108 -8.31 -10.85 2.41
N ASP A 109 -8.56 -9.65 1.88
CA ASP A 109 -9.22 -8.56 2.61
C ASP A 109 -10.65 -8.93 3.03
N ALA A 110 -11.32 -9.80 2.27
CA ALA A 110 -12.63 -10.34 2.62
C ALA A 110 -12.65 -11.08 3.97
N TYR A 111 -11.53 -11.66 4.40
CA TYR A 111 -11.39 -12.27 5.73
C TYR A 111 -11.49 -11.26 6.86
N SER A 112 -11.15 -9.99 6.62
CA SER A 112 -11.21 -8.93 7.63
C SER A 112 -12.63 -8.55 8.06
N VAL A 113 -13.66 -8.97 7.31
CA VAL A 113 -15.08 -8.65 7.56
C VAL A 113 -15.72 -9.61 8.58
N SER A 114 -15.09 -10.76 8.86
CA SER A 114 -15.51 -11.69 9.93
C SER A 114 -14.27 -12.38 10.54
N PRO A 115 -13.43 -11.66 11.30
CA PRO A 115 -12.15 -12.17 11.75
C PRO A 115 -12.36 -13.24 12.82
N THR A 116 -12.14 -14.50 12.44
CA THR A 116 -11.82 -15.54 13.42
C THR A 116 -10.33 -15.42 13.78
N LEU A 117 -9.95 -15.83 14.99
CA LEU A 117 -8.54 -15.88 15.40
C LEU A 117 -7.67 -16.67 14.39
N GLU A 118 -8.23 -17.71 13.76
CA GLU A 118 -7.56 -18.50 12.72
C GLU A 118 -7.32 -17.71 11.43
N SER A 119 -8.23 -16.82 11.04
CA SER A 119 -8.02 -15.96 9.85
C SER A 119 -6.91 -14.92 10.09
N LEU A 120 -6.88 -14.30 11.27
CA LEU A 120 -5.86 -13.31 11.62
C LEU A 120 -4.47 -13.94 11.77
N THR A 121 -4.39 -15.15 12.34
CA THR A 121 -3.10 -15.86 12.48
C THR A 121 -2.54 -16.28 11.12
N ARG A 122 -3.39 -16.59 10.15
CA ARG A 122 -2.96 -16.85 8.77
C ARG A 122 -2.51 -15.59 8.04
N LEU A 123 -3.25 -14.47 8.17
CA LEU A 123 -2.83 -13.16 7.69
C LEU A 123 -1.45 -12.78 8.25
N TRP A 124 -1.22 -12.99 9.55
CA TRP A 124 0.07 -12.76 10.18
C TRP A 124 1.18 -13.62 9.58
N ARG A 125 0.94 -14.92 9.34
CA ARG A 125 1.92 -15.80 8.69
C ARG A 125 2.24 -15.34 7.27
N TYR A 126 1.22 -15.07 6.46
CA TYR A 126 1.37 -14.60 5.09
C TYR A 126 2.18 -13.30 5.01
N GLN A 127 1.88 -12.31 5.84
CA GLN A 127 2.60 -11.03 5.85
C GLN A 127 4.06 -11.18 6.29
N ASN A 128 4.37 -12.12 7.17
CA ASN A 128 5.76 -12.40 7.55
C ASN A 128 6.52 -13.13 6.44
N LEU A 129 5.89 -14.07 5.74
CA LEU A 129 6.49 -14.80 4.62
C LEU A 129 6.73 -13.88 3.41
N SER A 130 5.73 -13.08 3.03
CA SER A 130 5.81 -12.09 1.94
C SER A 130 6.62 -10.84 2.30
N ARG A 131 7.09 -10.73 3.56
CA ARG A 131 7.82 -9.57 4.10
C ARG A 131 7.07 -8.25 3.86
N ALA A 132 5.77 -8.26 4.12
CA ALA A 132 4.94 -7.07 4.08
C ALA A 132 5.51 -5.95 4.97
N ALA A 133 5.14 -4.71 4.66
CA ALA A 133 5.60 -3.54 5.41
C ALA A 133 5.32 -3.71 6.92
N ILE A 134 6.23 -3.19 7.75
CA ILE A 134 6.12 -3.35 9.22
C ILE A 134 4.79 -2.78 9.72
N SER A 135 4.32 -1.69 9.12
CA SER A 135 3.01 -1.09 9.38
C SER A 135 1.86 -2.10 9.19
N GLU A 136 1.80 -2.77 8.04
CA GLU A 136 0.75 -3.76 7.73
C GLU A 136 0.79 -4.95 8.70
N ARG A 137 1.99 -5.41 9.05
CA ARG A 137 2.18 -6.48 10.05
C ARG A 137 1.73 -6.06 11.44
N LEU A 138 2.10 -4.86 11.86
CA LEU A 138 1.72 -4.31 13.18
C LEU A 138 0.20 -4.18 13.33
N ASP A 139 -0.52 -3.80 12.27
CA ASP A 139 -1.99 -3.71 12.30
C ASP A 139 -2.63 -5.07 12.52
N THR A 140 -2.17 -6.11 11.80
CA THR A 140 -2.62 -7.49 12.01
C THR A 140 -2.33 -7.95 13.43
N LEU A 141 -1.13 -7.67 13.93
CA LEU A 141 -0.71 -8.11 15.26
C LEU A 141 -1.55 -7.48 16.37
N ARG A 142 -1.93 -6.19 16.23
CA ARG A 142 -2.86 -5.52 17.15
C ARG A 142 -4.26 -6.16 17.11
N ARG A 143 -4.75 -6.54 15.94
CA ARG A 143 -6.03 -7.26 15.80
C ARG A 143 -5.97 -8.66 16.43
N LEU A 144 -4.82 -9.35 16.32
CA LEU A 144 -4.58 -10.63 16.99
C LEU A 144 -4.59 -10.48 18.52
N ALA A 145 -3.86 -9.50 19.05
CA ALA A 145 -3.82 -9.23 20.48
C ALA A 145 -5.20 -8.86 21.05
N ALA A 146 -6.02 -8.12 20.30
CA ALA A 146 -7.39 -7.81 20.68
C ALA A 146 -8.34 -9.02 20.62
N ALA A 147 -8.06 -10.00 19.74
CA ALA A 147 -8.85 -11.22 19.61
C ALA A 147 -8.47 -12.31 20.64
N ASP A 148 -7.23 -12.29 21.13
CA ASP A 148 -6.70 -13.21 22.15
C ASP A 148 -5.92 -12.43 23.21
N GLU A 149 -6.66 -11.79 24.12
CA GLU A 149 -6.10 -10.95 25.19
C GLU A 149 -5.27 -11.75 26.22
N THR A 150 -5.38 -13.08 26.23
CA THR A 150 -4.66 -13.94 27.19
C THR A 150 -3.23 -14.23 26.78
N ASN A 151 -2.89 -14.01 25.51
CA ASN A 151 -1.57 -14.28 24.99
C ASN A 151 -0.65 -13.05 25.13
N LEU A 152 0.14 -13.06 26.20
CA LEU A 152 1.09 -11.99 26.52
C LEU A 152 2.25 -11.86 25.51
N ILE A 153 2.53 -12.89 24.68
CA ILE A 153 3.58 -12.83 23.66
C ILE A 153 3.26 -11.76 22.62
N TRP A 154 1.98 -11.58 22.27
CA TRP A 154 1.57 -10.55 21.33
C TRP A 154 1.87 -9.13 21.79
N GLN A 155 1.85 -8.87 23.10
CA GLN A 155 2.21 -7.56 23.65
C GLN A 155 3.70 -7.26 23.46
N ASP A 156 4.55 -8.26 23.68
CA ASP A 156 6.00 -8.12 23.50
C ASP A 156 6.35 -7.96 22.00
N ASP A 157 5.71 -8.73 21.13
CA ASP A 157 5.87 -8.60 19.68
C ASP A 157 5.37 -7.24 19.18
N ILE A 158 4.22 -6.74 19.67
CA ILE A 158 3.72 -5.40 19.34
C ILE A 158 4.77 -4.36 19.69
N ARG A 159 5.36 -4.43 20.88
CA ARG A 159 6.39 -3.49 21.31
C ARG A 159 7.60 -3.52 20.38
N ALA A 160 8.09 -4.71 20.02
CA ALA A 160 9.23 -4.86 19.11
C ALA A 160 8.93 -4.29 17.71
N PHE A 161 7.73 -4.52 17.18
CA PHE A 161 7.30 -3.99 15.89
C PHE A 161 7.07 -2.47 15.93
N GLU A 162 6.56 -1.93 17.02
CA GLU A 162 6.44 -0.48 17.24
C GLU A 162 7.82 0.20 17.22
N GLU A 163 8.79 -0.36 17.95
CA GLU A 163 10.17 0.16 17.93
C GLU A 163 10.80 0.09 16.54
N ALA A 164 10.58 -1.00 15.80
CA ALA A 164 11.11 -1.17 14.45
C ALA A 164 10.47 -0.18 13.49
N TRP A 165 9.14 -0.05 13.50
CA TRP A 165 8.45 0.90 12.64
C TRP A 165 8.83 2.34 12.94
N LEU A 166 8.96 2.73 14.22
CA LEU A 166 9.38 4.09 14.59
C LEU A 166 10.82 4.42 14.17
N LYS A 167 11.67 3.42 13.91
CA LYS A 167 12.99 3.61 13.29
C LYS A 167 12.85 3.83 11.78
N ASP A 168 12.00 3.04 11.12
CA ASP A 168 11.83 3.05 9.66
C ASP A 168 10.98 4.23 9.16
N ILE A 169 10.05 4.74 9.97
CA ILE A 169 9.15 5.83 9.60
C ILE A 169 9.90 7.09 9.16
N ARG A 170 11.12 7.32 9.67
CA ARG A 170 11.96 8.45 9.23
C ARG A 170 12.30 8.37 7.74
N GLN A 171 12.49 7.16 7.22
CA GLN A 171 12.72 6.93 5.79
C GLN A 171 11.44 7.14 4.98
N GLU A 172 10.30 6.68 5.49
CA GLU A 172 8.99 6.93 4.86
C GLU A 172 8.68 8.44 4.77
N VAL A 173 8.95 9.20 5.84
CA VAL A 173 8.80 10.66 5.86
C VAL A 173 9.75 11.33 4.87
N ALA A 174 11.02 10.91 4.82
CA ALA A 174 11.98 11.46 3.86
C ALA A 174 11.58 11.18 2.40
N ALA A 175 11.04 9.99 2.12
CA ALA A 175 10.52 9.62 0.81
C ALA A 175 9.31 10.48 0.42
N ALA A 176 8.34 10.65 1.32
CA ALA A 176 7.16 11.49 1.09
C ALA A 176 7.53 12.95 0.82
N VAL A 177 8.48 13.51 1.59
CA VAL A 177 9.01 14.87 1.36
C VAL A 177 9.65 14.99 -0.03
N LYS A 178 10.48 14.01 -0.42
CA LYS A 178 11.15 14.00 -1.73
C LYS A 178 10.16 13.92 -2.89
N GLN A 179 9.06 13.21 -2.69
CA GLN A 179 7.99 13.04 -3.69
C GLN A 179 6.94 14.17 -3.64
N GLU A 180 7.09 15.12 -2.70
CA GLU A 180 6.09 16.16 -2.41
C GLU A 180 4.68 15.58 -2.11
N ASP A 181 4.63 14.36 -1.55
CA ASP A 181 3.38 13.66 -1.22
C ASP A 181 2.86 14.12 0.15
N HIS A 182 2.10 15.22 0.14
CA HIS A 182 1.46 15.78 1.33
C HIS A 182 0.46 14.79 1.96
N ASP A 183 -0.29 14.05 1.16
CA ASP A 183 -1.31 13.11 1.63
C ASP A 183 -0.68 11.93 2.39
N GLN A 184 0.49 11.45 1.95
CA GLN A 184 1.25 10.44 2.68
C GLN A 184 1.71 10.96 4.05
N LEU A 185 2.18 12.20 4.15
CA LEU A 185 2.57 12.79 5.43
C LEU A 185 1.39 12.87 6.41
N LEU A 186 0.21 13.29 5.93
CA LEU A 186 -1.01 13.33 6.76
C LEU A 186 -1.44 11.92 7.21
N ARG A 187 -1.35 10.92 6.32
CA ARG A 187 -1.64 9.52 6.67
C ARG A 187 -0.69 9.00 7.74
N LEU A 188 0.60 9.29 7.64
CA LEU A 188 1.58 8.93 8.66
C LEU A 188 1.30 9.62 10.00
N ARG A 189 0.93 10.90 9.96
CA ARG A 189 0.58 11.66 11.17
C ARG A 189 -0.64 11.09 11.89
N ALA A 190 -1.72 10.85 11.14
CA ALA A 190 -2.95 10.30 11.67
C ALA A 190 -2.74 8.91 12.28
N ARG A 191 -1.90 8.08 11.65
CA ARG A 191 -1.55 6.75 12.17
C ARG A 191 -0.82 6.79 13.51
N ILE A 192 0.07 7.78 13.70
CA ILE A 192 0.73 8.00 14.99
C ILE A 192 -0.31 8.41 16.05
N GLU A 193 -1.32 9.22 15.70
CA GLU A 193 -2.34 9.68 16.66
C GLU A 193 -3.37 8.62 17.02
N SER A 194 -3.81 7.83 16.05
CA SER A 194 -4.90 6.89 16.24
C SER A 194 -4.49 5.65 17.05
N ALA A 195 -3.20 5.38 17.18
CA ALA A 195 -2.69 4.16 17.79
C ALA A 195 -2.40 4.33 19.28
N THR A 196 -2.79 3.33 20.09
CA THR A 196 -2.35 3.21 21.48
C THR A 196 -0.96 2.60 21.50
N TRP A 197 0.06 3.44 21.63
CA TRP A 197 1.46 3.01 21.64
C TRP A 197 1.88 2.43 22.99
N SER A 198 2.52 1.27 22.97
CA SER A 198 3.19 0.71 24.14
C SER A 198 4.60 1.30 24.34
N VAL A 199 5.18 1.82 23.25
CA VAL A 199 6.49 2.48 23.21
C VAL A 199 6.30 4.00 23.14
N GLN A 200 7.21 4.76 23.75
CA GLN A 200 7.20 6.21 23.62
C GLN A 200 7.54 6.63 22.17
N VAL A 201 6.58 7.28 21.50
CA VAL A 201 6.80 7.88 20.18
C VAL A 201 7.81 9.03 20.28
N PRO A 202 8.91 9.03 19.50
CA PRO A 202 9.87 10.13 19.51
C PRO A 202 9.24 11.43 19.00
N ARG A 203 9.24 12.48 19.82
CA ARG A 203 8.69 13.81 19.47
C ARG A 203 9.29 14.37 18.18
N GLN A 204 10.57 14.12 17.94
CA GLN A 204 11.27 14.55 16.72
C GLN A 204 10.62 14.05 15.44
N VAL A 205 10.07 12.83 15.43
CA VAL A 205 9.40 12.26 14.26
C VAL A 205 8.10 13.00 13.99
N VAL A 206 7.30 13.23 15.03
CA VAL A 206 6.03 13.97 14.93
C VAL A 206 6.27 15.39 14.45
N GLU A 207 7.22 16.10 15.08
CA GLU A 207 7.57 17.46 14.69
C GLU A 207 8.13 17.54 13.25
N GLN A 208 8.84 16.52 12.80
CA GLN A 208 9.36 16.47 11.43
C GLN A 208 8.22 16.30 10.42
N ILE A 209 7.25 15.43 10.71
CA ILE A 209 6.05 15.24 9.88
C ILE A 209 5.25 16.54 9.82
N ASP A 210 4.94 17.14 10.97
CA ASP A 210 4.14 18.37 11.05
C ASP A 210 4.81 19.53 10.31
N ARG A 211 6.11 19.73 10.50
CA ARG A 211 6.88 20.76 9.78
C ARG A 211 6.89 20.52 8.27
N SER A 212 7.11 19.28 7.85
CA SER A 212 7.17 18.91 6.42
C SER A 212 5.81 19.07 5.75
N ALA A 213 4.74 18.62 6.41
CA ALA A 213 3.37 18.75 5.92
C ALA A 213 2.98 20.23 5.78
N ALA A 214 3.27 21.06 6.80
CA ALA A 214 3.00 22.50 6.75
C ALA A 214 3.79 23.22 5.64
N LEU A 215 5.04 22.82 5.39
CA LEU A 215 5.84 23.38 4.30
C LEU A 215 5.27 23.03 2.92
N LEU A 216 4.91 21.77 2.69
CA LEU A 216 4.30 21.34 1.43
C LEU A 216 2.94 21.97 1.21
N GLU A 217 2.11 22.07 2.26
CA GLU A 217 0.80 22.72 2.15
C GLU A 217 0.94 24.20 1.83
N ARG A 218 1.85 24.90 2.51
CA ARG A 218 2.13 26.31 2.20
C ARG A 218 2.63 26.49 0.76
N LYS A 219 3.48 25.60 0.27
CA LYS A 219 3.94 25.60 -1.13
C LYS A 219 2.76 25.43 -2.09
N ARG A 220 1.89 24.44 -1.83
CA ARG A 220 0.68 24.16 -2.61
C ARG A 220 -0.28 25.34 -2.64
N MET A 221 -0.59 25.92 -1.47
CA MET A 221 -1.43 27.11 -1.34
C MET A 221 -0.83 28.30 -2.09
N THR A 222 0.49 28.51 -2.03
CA THR A 222 1.16 29.60 -2.75
C THR A 222 1.05 29.42 -4.26
N SER A 223 1.33 28.23 -4.79
CA SER A 223 1.19 27.96 -6.22
C SER A 223 -0.27 28.06 -6.69
N ARG A 224 -1.23 27.66 -5.85
CA ARG A 224 -2.65 27.83 -6.15
C ARG A 224 -3.05 29.31 -6.17
N LEU A 225 -2.55 30.10 -5.23
CA LEU A 225 -2.78 31.54 -5.18
C LEU A 225 -2.27 32.23 -6.46
N GLU A 226 -1.07 31.89 -6.92
CA GLU A 226 -0.52 32.41 -8.19
C GLU A 226 -1.38 32.04 -9.40
N GLN A 227 -1.90 30.80 -9.43
CA GLN A 227 -2.81 30.36 -10.48
C GLN A 227 -4.14 31.13 -10.45
N VAL A 228 -4.75 31.28 -9.27
CA VAL A 228 -6.01 32.02 -9.10
C VAL A 228 -5.83 33.49 -9.43
N ALA A 229 -4.70 34.10 -9.08
CA ALA A 229 -4.37 35.47 -9.49
C ALA A 229 -4.36 35.63 -11.02
N GLY A 230 -3.72 34.69 -11.74
CA GLY A 230 -3.74 34.71 -13.21
C GLY A 230 -5.14 34.46 -13.81
N GLN A 231 -5.98 33.66 -13.15
CA GLN A 231 -7.37 33.45 -13.54
C GLN A 231 -8.21 34.71 -13.33
N LEU A 232 -7.99 35.41 -12.22
CA LEU A 232 -8.64 36.67 -11.88
C LEU A 232 -8.30 37.75 -12.92
N ASP A 233 -7.03 37.92 -13.26
CA ASP A 233 -6.58 38.88 -14.29
C ASP A 233 -7.23 38.60 -15.65
N ALA A 234 -7.31 37.32 -16.03
CA ALA A 234 -7.91 36.89 -17.29
C ALA A 234 -9.44 37.12 -17.31
N ALA A 235 -10.13 36.79 -16.21
CA ALA A 235 -11.57 37.00 -16.08
C ALA A 235 -11.93 38.49 -16.08
N TYR A 236 -11.16 39.31 -15.38
CA TYR A 236 -11.30 40.76 -15.38
C TYR A 236 -11.08 41.37 -16.77
N ALA A 237 -10.03 40.94 -17.48
CA ALA A 237 -9.77 41.39 -18.85
C ALA A 237 -10.86 40.96 -19.86
N ALA A 238 -11.54 39.84 -19.61
CA ALA A 238 -12.61 39.32 -20.46
C ALA A 238 -13.98 39.95 -20.16
N GLY A 239 -14.14 40.63 -19.03
CA GLY A 239 -15.43 41.16 -18.59
C GLY A 239 -16.43 40.07 -18.16
N ASP A 240 -15.94 38.98 -17.55
CA ASP A 240 -16.77 37.90 -16.99
C ASP A 240 -17.00 38.09 -15.47
N ASP A 241 -18.11 38.74 -15.10
CA ASP A 241 -18.48 39.07 -13.71
C ASP A 241 -18.56 37.82 -12.82
N GLN A 242 -19.07 36.70 -13.35
CA GLN A 242 -19.23 35.47 -12.58
C GLN A 242 -17.86 34.85 -12.28
N ALA A 243 -17.00 34.75 -13.28
CA ALA A 243 -15.67 34.17 -13.11
C ALA A 243 -14.78 35.02 -12.18
N VAL A 244 -14.92 36.35 -12.18
CA VAL A 244 -14.23 37.22 -11.21
C VAL A 244 -14.75 36.98 -9.79
N GLY A 245 -16.06 36.87 -9.58
CA GLY A 245 -16.62 36.59 -8.26
C GLY A 245 -16.14 35.27 -7.66
N GLU A 246 -16.10 34.20 -8.47
CA GLU A 246 -15.60 32.88 -8.05
C GLU A 246 -14.09 32.92 -7.74
N ALA A 247 -13.29 33.55 -8.62
CA ALA A 247 -11.85 33.66 -8.43
C ALA A 247 -11.48 34.52 -7.22
N LEU A 248 -12.20 35.61 -6.94
CA LEU A 248 -11.98 36.44 -5.75
C LEU A 248 -12.27 35.69 -4.45
N GLN A 249 -13.36 34.92 -4.39
CA GLN A 249 -13.67 34.10 -3.21
C GLN A 249 -12.56 33.09 -2.91
N GLU A 250 -12.07 32.41 -3.95
CA GLU A 250 -10.97 31.46 -3.79
C GLU A 250 -9.66 32.17 -3.40
N PHE A 251 -9.37 33.32 -4.02
CA PHE A 251 -8.20 34.13 -3.71
C PHE A 251 -8.18 34.59 -2.25
N ASP A 252 -9.32 35.08 -1.74
CA ASP A 252 -9.48 35.52 -0.36
C ASP A 252 -9.28 34.36 0.62
N ALA A 253 -9.91 33.22 0.36
CA ALA A 253 -9.76 32.03 1.18
C ALA A 253 -8.29 31.56 1.24
N LEU A 254 -7.56 31.62 0.14
CA LEU A 254 -6.13 31.26 0.07
C LEU A 254 -5.25 32.26 0.83
N CYS A 255 -5.52 33.56 0.70
CA CYS A 255 -4.78 34.58 1.42
C CYS A 255 -5.02 34.50 2.94
N ASP A 256 -6.26 34.24 3.36
CA ASP A 256 -6.61 33.99 4.77
C ASP A 256 -5.89 32.75 5.31
N GLY A 257 -5.88 31.65 4.53
CA GLY A 257 -5.16 30.42 4.87
C GLY A 257 -3.64 30.61 5.00
N LEU A 258 -3.06 31.43 4.13
CA LEU A 258 -1.65 31.82 4.16
C LEU A 258 -1.33 32.92 5.19
N LYS A 259 -2.36 33.53 5.80
CA LYS A 259 -2.27 34.69 6.70
C LYS A 259 -1.48 35.84 6.08
N LEU A 260 -1.76 36.15 4.81
CA LEU A 260 -1.16 37.29 4.13
C LEU A 260 -1.73 38.60 4.73
N GLU A 261 -0.84 39.56 4.98
CA GLU A 261 -1.25 40.90 5.40
C GLU A 261 -1.78 41.69 4.18
N ARG A 262 -2.65 42.68 4.43
CA ARG A 262 -3.31 43.46 3.36
C ARG A 262 -2.35 44.34 2.56
N ASP A 263 -1.14 44.55 3.07
CA ASP A 263 -0.05 45.25 2.40
C ASP A 263 0.80 44.31 1.52
N ASP A 264 0.51 43.00 1.50
CA ASP A 264 1.16 42.06 0.59
C ASP A 264 0.89 42.49 -0.87
N PRO A 265 1.94 42.58 -1.73
CA PRO A 265 1.78 42.99 -3.12
C PRO A 265 0.74 42.19 -3.90
N ARG A 266 0.53 40.92 -3.54
CA ARG A 266 -0.49 40.06 -4.15
C ARG A 266 -1.90 40.48 -3.76
N TRP A 267 -2.09 40.94 -2.51
CA TRP A 267 -3.37 41.46 -2.04
C TRP A 267 -3.74 42.76 -2.76
N ILE A 268 -2.76 43.66 -2.91
CA ILE A 268 -2.92 44.94 -3.62
C ILE A 268 -3.23 44.71 -5.11
N ALA A 269 -2.58 43.75 -5.75
CA ALA A 269 -2.80 43.44 -7.17
C ALA A 269 -4.25 43.03 -7.49
N ALA A 270 -4.97 42.45 -6.52
CA ALA A 270 -6.37 42.04 -6.69
C ALA A 270 -7.39 43.16 -6.42
N GLU A 271 -7.01 44.33 -5.90
CA GLU A 271 -7.95 45.42 -5.57
C GLU A 271 -8.80 45.89 -6.76
N PRO A 272 -8.26 46.10 -7.98
CA PRO A 272 -9.06 46.58 -9.12
C PRO A 272 -10.20 45.63 -9.51
N ALA A 273 -10.02 44.32 -9.31
CA ALA A 273 -11.05 43.32 -9.58
C ALA A 273 -12.12 43.26 -8.47
N ARG A 274 -11.81 43.74 -7.25
CA ARG A 274 -12.78 43.82 -6.13
C ARG A 274 -13.73 45.01 -6.24
N GLU A 275 -13.31 46.07 -6.93
CA GLU A 275 -14.12 47.26 -7.17
C GLU A 275 -15.05 47.14 -8.39
N TRP A 276 -14.92 46.02 -9.11
CA TRP A 276 -15.65 45.70 -10.33
C TRP A 276 -17.01 45.06 -10.03
#